data_AF-A0A7C1DTK7-F1
#
_entry.id   AF-A0A7C1DTK7-F1
#
_cell.length_a   1.000
_cell.length_b   1.000
_cell.length_c   1.000
_cell.angle_alpha   90.00
_cell.angle_beta   90.00
_cell.angle_gamma   90.00
#
_symmetry.space_group_name_H-M   'P 1'
#
loop_
_entity.id
_entity.type
_entity.pdbx_description
1 polymer ?
#
loop_
_entity_poly.entity_id
_entity_poly.type
_entity_poly.pdbx_seq_one_letter_code
_entity_poly.pdbx_strand_id
1 'polypeptide(L)'
;MTFSPTPFPDGPDPGFEGAAFLGWLKKRSGMRDVSHCEVKCKENGFTAKEFINRVGEDYVRLGRRPGGGKVIKLEKKVWADQWMSYYDLEVPHHRHWKRL
;
A
#
# COMPACT_ATOMS: atom_id res chain seq x y z
N MET A 1 -29.21 -5.99 -8.78
CA MET A 1 -27.75 -5.84 -8.61
C MET A 1 -27.53 -5.24 -7.23
N THR A 2 -27.26 -6.06 -6.24
CA THR A 2 -26.95 -5.59 -4.88
C THR A 2 -25.50 -5.10 -4.87
N PHE A 3 -25.31 -3.78 -4.81
CA PHE A 3 -24.04 -3.21 -4.38
C PHE A 3 -23.85 -3.64 -2.92
N SER A 4 -22.97 -4.61 -2.68
CA SER A 4 -22.44 -4.79 -1.33
C SER A 4 -21.63 -3.54 -1.02
N PRO A 5 -22.00 -2.71 -0.03
CA PRO A 5 -21.08 -1.68 0.43
C PRO A 5 -19.83 -2.43 0.87
N THR A 6 -18.69 -2.15 0.24
CA THR A 6 -17.41 -2.58 0.79
C THR A 6 -17.40 -2.07 2.22
N PRO A 7 -17.31 -2.95 3.24
CA PRO A 7 -17.27 -2.49 4.61
C PRO A 7 -16.09 -1.52 4.72
N PHE A 8 -16.31 -0.39 5.39
CA PHE A 8 -15.29 0.62 5.60
C PHE A 8 -14.01 -0.10 6.09
N PRO A 9 -12.87 0.04 5.39
CA PRO A 9 -11.67 -0.69 5.74
C PRO A 9 -11.24 -0.44 7.19
N ASP A 10 -10.79 -1.48 7.88
CA ASP A 10 -10.28 -1.35 9.23
C ASP A 10 -8.92 -0.65 9.26
N GLY A 11 -8.65 0.13 10.31
CA GLY A 11 -7.36 0.79 10.52
C GLY A 11 -7.25 2.20 9.95
N PRO A 12 -6.05 2.78 9.92
CA PRO A 12 -5.85 4.17 9.52
C PRO A 12 -6.03 4.33 8.01
N ASP A 13 -6.66 5.43 7.63
CA ASP A 13 -6.90 5.80 6.25
C ASP A 13 -5.60 6.33 5.59
N PRO A 14 -5.07 5.67 4.55
CA PRO A 14 -3.93 6.15 3.78
C PRO A 14 -4.30 7.25 2.78
N GLY A 15 -5.56 7.63 2.61
CA GLY A 15 -6.01 8.52 1.55
C GLY A 15 -5.84 7.91 0.16
N PHE A 16 -6.35 8.59 -0.86
CA PHE A 16 -6.29 8.14 -2.25
C PHE A 16 -4.83 8.00 -2.74
N GLU A 17 -4.00 9.02 -2.50
CA GLU A 17 -2.61 9.05 -2.93
C GLU A 17 -1.77 8.00 -2.18
N GLY A 18 -2.07 7.78 -0.89
CA GLY A 18 -1.41 6.72 -0.12
C GLY A 18 -1.82 5.34 -0.58
N ALA A 19 -3.10 5.11 -0.88
CA ALA A 19 -3.57 3.85 -1.47
C ALA A 19 -2.92 3.59 -2.84
N ALA A 20 -2.70 4.61 -3.67
CA ALA A 20 -1.96 4.49 -4.92
C ALA A 20 -0.50 4.09 -4.70
N PHE A 21 0.16 4.68 -3.69
CA PHE A 21 1.50 4.28 -3.27
C PHE A 21 1.54 2.83 -2.76
N LEU A 22 0.56 2.41 -1.95
CA LEU A 22 0.43 1.03 -1.46
C LEU A 22 0.29 0.04 -2.61
N GLY A 23 -0.51 0.35 -3.62
CA GLY A 23 -0.64 -0.46 -4.83
C GLY A 23 0.66 -0.58 -5.61
N TRP A 24 1.41 0.51 -5.75
CA TRP A 24 2.75 0.49 -6.34
C TRP A 24 3.75 -0.36 -5.54
N LEU A 25 3.73 -0.25 -4.20
CA LEU A 25 4.61 -0.99 -3.31
C LEU A 25 4.26 -2.50 -3.31
N LYS A 26 2.98 -2.84 -3.31
CA LYS A 26 2.49 -4.24 -3.36
C LYS A 26 2.92 -4.94 -4.65
N LYS A 27 2.86 -4.27 -5.81
CA LYS A 27 3.39 -4.76 -7.10
C LYS A 27 4.89 -5.11 -7.06
N ARG A 28 5.62 -4.61 -6.06
CA ARG A 28 7.07 -4.83 -5.84
C ARG A 28 7.34 -5.71 -4.64
N SER A 29 6.47 -6.71 -4.44
CA SER A 29 6.53 -7.67 -3.33
C SER A 29 6.26 -7.07 -1.94
N GLY A 30 5.81 -5.81 -1.87
CA GLY A 30 5.52 -5.13 -0.61
C GLY A 30 6.76 -4.61 0.13
N MET A 31 7.91 -4.51 -0.54
CA MET A 31 9.14 -4.00 0.08
C MET A 31 10.04 -3.32 -0.96
N ARG A 32 10.53 -2.12 -0.67
CA ARG A 32 11.45 -1.40 -1.57
C ARG A 32 12.38 -0.45 -0.83
N ASP A 33 13.49 -0.09 -1.45
CA ASP A 33 14.43 0.92 -0.94
C ASP A 33 13.74 2.23 -0.59
N VAL A 34 14.18 2.84 0.52
CA VAL A 34 13.67 4.14 0.97
C VAL A 34 13.79 5.19 -0.14
N SER A 35 14.93 5.24 -0.85
CA SER A 35 15.12 6.22 -1.93
C SER A 35 14.09 6.08 -3.05
N HIS A 36 13.72 4.85 -3.42
CA HIS A 36 12.68 4.61 -4.44
C HIS A 36 11.28 4.93 -3.91
N CYS A 37 11.00 4.56 -2.66
CA CYS A 37 9.72 4.90 -2.03
C CYS A 37 9.56 6.41 -1.89
N GLU A 38 10.61 7.13 -1.52
CA GLU A 38 10.59 8.58 -1.36
C GLU A 38 10.30 9.29 -2.68
N VAL A 39 10.94 8.87 -3.78
CA VAL A 39 10.59 9.37 -5.13
C VAL A 39 9.12 9.12 -5.42
N LYS A 40 8.63 7.91 -5.14
CA LYS A 40 7.22 7.59 -5.40
C LYS A 40 6.25 8.36 -4.51
N CYS A 41 6.57 8.57 -3.24
CA CYS A 41 5.76 9.38 -2.33
C CYS A 41 5.67 10.82 -2.84
N LYS A 42 6.80 11.39 -3.29
CA LYS A 42 6.83 12.77 -3.85
C LYS A 42 6.00 12.92 -5.11
N GLU A 43 5.99 11.93 -6.00
CA GLU A 43 5.08 11.90 -7.16
C GLU A 43 3.60 11.93 -6.75
N ASN A 44 3.29 11.47 -5.54
CA ASN A 44 1.96 11.43 -4.95
C ASN A 44 1.70 12.60 -3.96
N GLY A 45 2.60 13.57 -3.87
CA GLY A 45 2.41 14.79 -3.07
C GLY A 45 2.75 14.67 -1.58
N PHE A 46 3.43 13.61 -1.14
CA PHE A 46 3.82 13.43 0.26
C PHE A 46 5.23 12.84 0.42
N THR A 47 5.77 12.76 1.64
CA THR A 47 7.04 12.06 1.92
C THR A 47 6.82 10.71 2.58
N ALA A 48 7.78 9.80 2.47
CA ALA A 48 7.66 8.48 3.08
C ALA A 48 7.57 8.56 4.62
N LYS A 49 8.25 9.53 5.23
CA LYS A 49 8.21 9.77 6.68
C LYS A 49 6.83 10.23 7.14
N GLU A 50 6.23 11.19 6.44
CA GLU A 50 4.86 11.64 6.75
C GLU A 50 3.85 10.52 6.59
N PHE A 51 4.01 9.71 5.54
CA PHE A 51 3.14 8.57 5.30
C PHE A 51 3.19 7.56 6.45
N ILE A 52 4.39 7.13 6.86
CA ILE A 52 4.58 6.20 7.98
C ILE A 52 4.04 6.79 9.29
N ASN A 53 4.28 8.08 9.56
CA ASN A 53 3.76 8.72 10.77
C ASN A 53 2.22 8.78 10.79
N ARG A 54 1.59 8.91 9.62
CA ARG A 54 0.12 8.97 9.50
C ARG A 54 -0.53 7.60 9.66
N VAL A 55 0.01 6.56 8.99
CA VAL A 55 -0.60 5.21 9.01
C VAL A 55 -0.04 4.31 10.11
N GLY A 56 1.07 4.67 10.73
CA GLY A 56 1.73 3.90 11.78
C GLY A 56 2.64 2.78 11.26
N GLU A 57 3.67 2.47 12.06
CA GLU A 57 4.68 1.47 11.74
C GLU A 57 4.14 0.03 11.74
N ASP A 58 3.00 -0.22 12.40
CA ASP A 58 2.30 -1.52 12.36
C ASP A 58 1.76 -1.88 10.98
N TYR A 59 1.58 -0.88 10.11
CA TYR A 59 1.06 -1.03 8.77
C TYR A 59 2.17 -0.93 7.73
N VAL A 60 3.02 0.09 7.87
CA VAL A 60 4.15 0.34 6.97
C VAL A 60 5.36 0.78 7.79
N ARG A 61 6.46 0.03 7.74
CA ARG A 61 7.64 0.32 8.56
C ARG A 61 8.91 0.55 7.76
N LEU A 62 9.81 1.31 8.37
CA LEU A 62 11.21 1.37 7.99
C LEU A 62 11.94 0.11 8.48
N GLY A 63 12.52 -0.64 7.54
CA GLY A 63 13.34 -1.80 7.80
C GLY A 63 14.78 -1.62 7.31
N ARG A 64 15.60 -2.64 7.56
CA ARG A 64 16.95 -2.76 7.00
C ARG A 64 17.10 -4.11 6.31
N ARG A 65 17.74 -4.12 5.14
CA ARG A 65 18.19 -5.35 4.49
C ARG A 65 19.46 -5.87 5.17
N PRO A 66 19.68 -7.20 5.13
CA PRO A 66 21.00 -7.76 5.37
C PRO A 66 22.01 -7.05 4.44
N GLY A 67 23.03 -6.41 5.01
CA GLY A 67 23.99 -5.59 4.25
C GLY A 67 23.78 -4.07 4.30
N GLY A 68 22.86 -3.55 5.12
CA GLY A 68 22.85 -2.14 5.54
C GLY A 68 21.95 -1.18 4.75
N GLY A 69 21.24 -1.66 3.72
CA GLY A 69 20.28 -0.83 2.98
C GLY A 69 18.97 -0.58 3.75
N LYS A 70 18.49 0.66 3.79
CA LYS A 70 17.18 0.99 4.38
C LYS A 70 16.06 0.71 3.38
N VAL A 71 15.00 0.05 3.83
CA VAL A 71 13.82 -0.27 3.03
C VAL A 71 12.55 0.17 3.74
N ILE A 72 11.48 0.35 2.98
CA ILE A 72 10.12 0.46 3.50
C ILE A 72 9.42 -0.85 3.18
N LYS A 73 8.78 -1.43 4.20
CA LYS A 73 8.05 -2.69 4.10
C LYS A 73 6.59 -2.48 4.48
N LEU A 74 5.71 -3.00 3.63
CA LEU A 74 4.29 -3.15 3.93
C LEU A 74 4.12 -4.38 4.83
N GLU A 75 3.70 -4.17 6.08
CA GLU A 75 3.49 -5.24 7.05
C GLU A 75 2.09 -5.83 6.91
N LYS A 76 1.06 -4.99 6.77
CA LYS A 76 -0.34 -5.44 6.64
C LYS A 76 -0.83 -5.35 5.20
N LYS A 77 -0.64 -6.43 4.43
CA LYS A 77 -1.10 -6.52 3.03
C LYS A 77 -2.62 -6.50 2.88
N VAL A 78 -3.35 -7.15 3.78
CA VAL A 78 -4.82 -7.18 3.76
C VAL A 78 -5.40 -5.77 3.97
N TRP A 79 -4.85 -5.01 4.91
CA TRP A 79 -5.21 -3.61 5.12
C TRP A 79 -5.01 -2.78 3.84
N ALA A 80 -3.84 -2.90 3.19
CA ALA A 80 -3.59 -2.18 1.94
C ALA A 80 -4.58 -2.57 0.84
N ASP A 81 -4.96 -3.85 0.75
CA ASP A 81 -5.93 -4.32 -0.23
C ASP A 81 -7.33 -3.74 0.01
N GLN A 82 -7.79 -3.73 1.27
CA GLN A 82 -9.08 -3.13 1.60
C GLN A 82 -9.14 -1.65 1.24
N TRP A 83 -8.10 -0.87 1.53
CA TRP A 83 -8.03 0.54 1.15
C TRP A 83 -7.89 0.75 -0.36
N MET A 84 -7.16 -0.12 -1.06
CA MET A 84 -7.08 -0.09 -2.53
C MET A 84 -8.45 -0.37 -3.17
N SER A 85 -9.19 -1.36 -2.69
CA SER A 85 -10.56 -1.64 -3.17
C SER A 85 -11.52 -0.51 -2.84
N TYR A 86 -11.41 0.09 -1.65
CA TYR A 86 -12.24 1.23 -1.23
C TYR A 86 -12.07 2.45 -2.14
N TYR A 87 -10.83 2.73 -2.58
CA TYR A 87 -10.53 3.82 -3.51
C TYR A 87 -10.61 3.43 -5.00
N ASP A 88 -11.07 2.22 -5.33
CA ASP A 88 -11.09 1.69 -6.71
C ASP A 88 -9.72 1.70 -7.41
N LEU A 89 -8.64 1.57 -6.62
CA LEU A 89 -7.26 1.49 -7.05
C LEU A 89 -6.74 0.04 -7.11
N GLU A 90 -7.65 -0.92 -6.93
CA GLU A 90 -7.31 -2.33 -6.94
C GLU A 90 -6.75 -2.71 -8.32
N VAL A 91 -5.47 -3.00 -8.35
CA VAL A 91 -4.85 -3.57 -9.55
C VAL A 91 -5.31 -5.02 -9.57
N PRO A 92 -6.02 -5.49 -10.62
CA PRO A 92 -6.62 -6.81 -10.65
C PRO A 92 -5.54 -7.88 -10.40
N HIS A 93 -5.54 -8.43 -9.19
CA HIS A 93 -4.60 -9.45 -8.78
C HIS A 93 -5.19 -10.81 -9.18
N HIS A 94 -4.84 -11.25 -10.40
CA HIS A 94 -5.22 -12.51 -11.04
C HIS A 94 -6.65 -12.64 -11.58
N ARG A 95 -6.69 -12.72 -12.91
CA ARG A 95 -7.62 -13.46 -13.76
C ARG A 95 -8.13 -14.72 -13.04
N HIS A 96 -9.27 -14.62 -12.36
CA HIS A 96 -10.06 -15.79 -12.01
C HIS A 96 -10.42 -16.44 -13.35
N TRP A 97 -9.81 -17.58 -13.68
CA TRP A 97 -10.33 -18.38 -14.79
C TRP A 97 -11.76 -18.75 -14.38
N LYS A 98 -12.75 -18.08 -14.96
CA LYS A 98 -14.10 -18.64 -15.00
C LYS A 98 -13.94 -19.96 -15.76
N ARG A 99 -13.97 -21.08 -15.03
CA ARG A 99 -14.40 -22.34 -15.64
C ARG A 99 -15.83 -22.09 -16.09
N LEU A 100 -15.98 -21.88 -17.39
CA LEU A 100 -17.22 -22.16 -18.10
C LEU A 100 -17.47 -23.67 -18.04
#